data_AF-A0A8J7JQE9-F1
#
_entry.id   AF-A0A8J7JQE9-F1
#
_cell.length_a   1.000
_cell.length_b   1.000
_cell.length_c   1.000
_cell.angle_alpha   90.00
_cell.angle_beta   90.00
_cell.angle_gamma   90.00
#
_symmetry.space_group_name_H-M   'P 1'
#
loop_
_entity.id
_entity.type
_entity.pdbx_description
1 polymer ?
#
loop_
_entity_poly.entity_id
_entity_poly.type
_entity_poly.pdbx_seq_one_letter_code
_entity_poly.pdbx_strand_id
1 'polypeptide(L)'
;MTKHKHSHPELDGQNPQTLYTFQLKRPGQTLRERITWGALGLSVGLGIAASAFLLTPQARSWSWPNRAAAAAQTDPFRQGAGQAMAAAELTQTAEFSEDWAEVAMLWQQAIAHMRAVPKANPNAALAQEKVAEYERNLKYAQSNVGSRASRTPTDKTYWTLGSDSDLVRAIQGAPSQTMQYQTACQQTLRYGNSFVELHNGYVKQYDNADGNLRVLANESAVVSARAAQGSWTLGSTQAEVAQIQGAPTRQEQYTSERFTTFYYGKSSVLFENGQAIGYLNSDNNLKVSLQLPAPPPDQAAPPFWTMGSSRTEVLRAEAQTPIAISRNDTNCEEVFHFSDGEVTFRQGLVTGYRDRGGSLKVR
;
A
#
# COMPACT_ATOMS: atom_id res chain seq x y z
N MET A 1 -36.63 14.02 7.04
CA MET A 1 -35.36 13.47 6.56
C MET A 1 -34.42 13.27 7.74
N THR A 2 -34.43 12.09 8.34
CA THR A 2 -33.57 11.74 9.47
C THR A 2 -32.55 10.72 9.01
N LYS A 3 -31.26 11.11 9.02
CA LYS A 3 -30.13 10.20 8.77
C LYS A 3 -30.16 9.09 9.82
N HIS A 4 -30.47 7.87 9.42
CA HIS A 4 -30.28 6.70 10.26
C HIS A 4 -28.78 6.43 10.38
N LYS A 5 -28.24 6.56 11.60
CA LYS A 5 -26.91 6.02 11.93
C LYS A 5 -27.03 4.50 11.88
N HIS A 6 -26.29 3.88 10.96
CA HIS A 6 -26.15 2.44 10.89
C HIS A 6 -25.11 2.05 11.94
N SER A 7 -25.53 1.42 13.04
CA SER A 7 -24.63 0.85 14.05
C SER A 7 -24.39 -0.63 13.75
N HIS A 8 -23.16 -1.10 13.97
CA HIS A 8 -22.84 -2.52 13.81
C HIS A 8 -23.58 -3.29 14.91
N PRO A 9 -24.15 -4.49 14.64
CA PRO A 9 -24.78 -5.30 15.68
C PRO A 9 -23.86 -5.54 16.90
N GLU A 10 -22.55 -5.60 16.67
CA GLU A 10 -21.53 -5.78 17.73
C GLU A 10 -21.33 -4.52 18.60
N LEU A 11 -21.71 -3.33 18.13
CA LEU A 11 -21.59 -2.07 18.87
C LEU A 11 -22.79 -1.81 19.80
N ASP A 12 -23.90 -2.54 19.60
CA ASP A 12 -25.15 -2.32 20.31
C ASP A 12 -25.32 -3.25 21.54
N GLY A 13 -24.31 -4.05 21.87
CA GLY A 13 -24.19 -4.76 23.15
C GLY A 13 -25.29 -5.79 23.45
N GLN A 14 -26.16 -6.11 22.50
CA GLN A 14 -27.23 -7.08 22.65
C GLN A 14 -26.94 -8.34 21.86
N ASN A 15 -26.34 -9.31 22.55
CA ASN A 15 -26.03 -10.69 22.14
C ASN A 15 -24.98 -10.86 21.02
N PRO A 16 -23.92 -11.68 21.24
CA PRO A 16 -23.02 -12.10 20.18
C PRO A 16 -23.80 -12.98 19.19
N GLN A 17 -24.25 -12.40 18.08
CA GLN A 17 -24.77 -13.19 16.98
C GLN A 17 -23.60 -13.74 16.16
N THR A 18 -23.44 -15.06 16.19
CA THR A 18 -22.64 -15.81 15.22
C THR A 18 -23.35 -15.75 13.88
N LEU A 19 -22.93 -14.92 12.93
CA LEU A 19 -23.30 -15.03 11.52
C LEU A 19 -22.54 -14.01 10.66
N TYR A 20 -21.35 -14.37 10.14
CA TYR A 20 -20.80 -13.86 8.88
C TYR A 20 -19.81 -14.88 8.29
N THR A 21 -20.30 -16.07 7.95
CA THR A 21 -19.57 -16.98 7.07
C THR A 21 -19.95 -16.69 5.63
N PHE A 22 -19.08 -15.97 4.91
CA PHE A 22 -19.11 -15.99 3.45
C PHE A 22 -18.76 -17.41 2.97
N GLN A 23 -19.76 -18.24 2.65
CA GLN A 23 -19.53 -19.44 1.86
C GLN A 23 -19.35 -19.04 0.39
N LEU A 24 -18.10 -19.04 -0.06
CA LEU A 24 -17.71 -18.69 -1.43
C LEU A 24 -18.16 -19.77 -2.42
N LYS A 25 -19.08 -19.44 -3.34
CA LYS A 25 -19.30 -20.23 -4.56
C LYS A 25 -18.21 -19.95 -5.59
N ARG A 26 -17.84 -20.98 -6.36
CA ARG A 26 -16.76 -20.98 -7.37
C ARG A 26 -16.99 -19.95 -8.50
N PRO A 27 -15.92 -19.37 -9.09
CA PRO A 27 -16.03 -18.36 -10.13
C PRO A 27 -16.34 -19.00 -11.49
N GLY A 28 -17.39 -18.55 -12.16
CA GLY A 28 -17.68 -19.03 -13.52
C GLY A 28 -19.07 -18.75 -14.12
N GLN A 29 -19.91 -17.89 -13.54
CA GLN A 29 -21.20 -17.53 -14.15
C GLN A 29 -21.44 -16.03 -14.07
N THR A 30 -20.99 -15.31 -15.09
CA THR A 30 -21.55 -13.99 -15.41
C THR A 30 -22.37 -14.15 -16.69
N LEU A 31 -23.66 -13.85 -16.62
CA LEU A 31 -24.28 -12.73 -17.32
C LEU A 31 -25.79 -12.97 -17.42
N ARG A 32 -26.57 -11.95 -17.03
CA ARG A 32 -28.03 -11.84 -17.02
C ARG A 32 -28.71 -12.41 -15.78
N GLU A 33 -28.91 -11.55 -14.79
CA GLU A 33 -30.25 -11.04 -14.46
C GLU A 33 -30.16 -10.00 -13.35
N ARG A 34 -30.79 -8.84 -13.59
CA ARG A 34 -31.02 -7.80 -12.60
C ARG A 34 -32.27 -8.22 -11.81
N ILE A 35 -32.14 -8.18 -10.48
CA ILE A 35 -33.22 -8.22 -9.48
C ILE A 35 -34.01 -9.53 -9.43
N THR A 36 -33.53 -10.47 -8.61
CA THR A 36 -34.38 -11.11 -7.57
C THR A 36 -33.49 -11.44 -6.37
N TRP A 37 -33.72 -10.71 -5.29
CA TRP A 37 -33.15 -10.95 -3.97
C TRP A 37 -33.86 -12.16 -3.37
N GLY A 38 -33.13 -13.24 -3.08
CA GLY A 38 -33.76 -14.43 -2.51
C GLY A 38 -32.95 -15.73 -2.60
N ALA A 39 -31.67 -15.73 -2.24
CA ALA A 39 -30.99 -16.93 -1.74
C ALA A 39 -29.61 -16.56 -1.17
N LEU A 40 -29.43 -16.89 0.12
CA LEU A 40 -28.17 -16.93 0.89
C LEU A 40 -27.65 -15.58 1.41
N GLY A 41 -28.22 -15.12 2.53
CA GLY A 41 -27.59 -14.10 3.38
C GLY A 41 -28.51 -13.15 4.15
N LEU A 42 -29.82 -13.38 4.21
CA LEU A 42 -30.74 -12.53 4.97
C LEU A 42 -31.56 -13.35 5.97
N SER A 43 -31.22 -13.22 7.25
CA SER A 43 -32.23 -13.33 8.31
C SER A 43 -32.62 -11.92 8.75
N VAL A 44 -33.86 -11.62 8.39
CA VAL A 44 -34.70 -10.50 8.79
C VAL A 44 -34.71 -10.33 10.32
N GLY A 45 -34.42 -9.11 10.78
CA GLY A 45 -34.80 -8.62 12.11
C GLY A 45 -36.11 -7.83 12.04
N LEU A 46 -37.24 -8.50 11.75
CA LEU A 46 -38.58 -7.96 11.97
C LEU A 46 -39.11 -8.58 13.27
N GLY A 47 -38.91 -7.88 14.38
CA GLY A 47 -39.61 -8.16 15.62
C GLY A 47 -40.94 -7.41 15.64
N ILE A 48 -42.06 -8.14 15.51
CA ILE A 48 -43.39 -7.66 15.85
C ILE A 48 -43.63 -8.00 17.32
N ALA A 49 -43.86 -6.98 18.16
CA ALA A 49 -44.57 -7.10 19.43
C ALA A 49 -45.32 -5.79 19.69
N ALA A 50 -46.60 -5.94 20.07
CA ALA A 50 -47.64 -4.94 19.92
C ALA A 50 -47.84 -4.02 21.13
N SER A 51 -48.36 -2.82 20.82
CA SER A 51 -49.35 -2.02 21.57
C SER A 51 -49.12 -1.66 23.04
N ALA A 52 -49.02 -0.36 23.35
CA ALA A 52 -50.11 0.46 23.93
C ALA A 52 -49.59 1.77 24.58
N PHE A 53 -50.34 2.85 24.37
CA PHE A 53 -50.46 4.14 25.10
C PHE A 53 -49.71 4.29 26.45
N LEU A 54 -49.06 5.42 26.78
CA LEU A 54 -49.69 6.68 27.24
C LEU A 54 -48.70 7.88 27.27
N LEU A 55 -49.28 9.10 27.38
CA LEU A 55 -48.72 10.46 27.39
C LEU A 55 -47.77 10.79 28.57
N THR A 56 -46.81 11.72 28.37
CA THR A 56 -46.48 12.96 29.15
C THR A 56 -44.98 13.40 29.08
N PRO A 57 -44.65 14.68 29.36
CA PRO A 57 -43.54 15.40 28.71
C PRO A 57 -42.26 15.59 29.55
N GLN A 58 -41.18 15.96 28.83
CA GLN A 58 -39.92 16.63 29.16
C GLN A 58 -39.44 16.76 30.62
N ALA A 59 -38.14 16.50 30.81
CA ALA A 59 -37.30 17.29 31.71
C ALA A 59 -35.99 17.68 31.01
N ARG A 60 -35.77 18.99 30.84
CA ARG A 60 -34.47 19.59 30.58
C ARG A 60 -33.63 19.47 31.85
N SER A 61 -32.48 18.83 31.78
CA SER A 61 -31.40 19.04 32.75
C SER A 61 -30.21 19.66 32.03
N TRP A 62 -29.80 20.84 32.47
CA TRP A 62 -28.50 21.40 32.12
C TRP A 62 -27.42 20.56 32.77
N SER A 63 -26.54 19.97 31.95
CA SER A 63 -25.27 19.41 32.39
C SER A 63 -24.12 20.19 31.76
N TRP A 64 -23.14 20.50 32.60
CA TRP A 64 -21.90 21.21 32.34
C TRP A 64 -21.12 20.65 31.14
N PRO A 65 -20.27 21.45 30.45
CA PRO A 65 -19.59 20.99 29.24
C PRO A 65 -18.73 19.74 29.54
N ASN A 66 -19.15 18.65 28.91
CA ASN A 66 -18.59 17.32 29.04
C ASN A 66 -17.07 17.29 28.81
N ARG A 67 -16.29 17.04 29.88
CA ARG A 67 -14.98 16.35 29.74
C ARG A 67 -15.14 14.95 29.11
N ALA A 68 -16.35 14.38 29.11
CA ALA A 68 -16.68 13.12 28.46
C ALA A 68 -16.69 13.19 26.91
N ALA A 69 -16.79 14.37 26.31
CA ALA A 69 -16.73 14.52 24.85
C ALA A 69 -15.30 14.33 24.31
N ALA A 70 -14.28 14.52 25.16
CA ALA A 70 -12.88 14.28 24.80
C ALA A 70 -12.44 12.81 24.99
N ALA A 71 -13.23 11.97 25.67
CA ALA A 71 -12.91 10.56 25.95
C ALA A 71 -13.50 9.57 24.93
N ALA A 72 -14.24 10.06 23.92
CA ALA A 72 -14.89 9.22 22.91
C ALA A 72 -13.93 8.70 21.81
N GLN A 73 -12.62 8.97 21.94
CA GLN A 73 -11.61 8.73 20.90
C GLN A 73 -10.68 7.54 21.19
N THR A 74 -10.94 6.74 22.22
CA THR A 74 -9.99 5.74 22.74
C THR A 74 -10.62 4.36 23.05
N ASP A 75 -11.58 3.88 22.25
CA ASP A 75 -12.03 2.48 22.34
C ASP A 75 -11.60 1.69 21.10
N PRO A 76 -10.51 0.89 21.20
CA PRO A 76 -10.02 0.09 20.08
C PRO A 76 -11.05 -0.92 19.58
N PHE A 77 -11.94 -1.44 20.43
CA PHE A 77 -12.95 -2.39 19.98
C PHE A 77 -13.93 -1.73 19.01
N ARG A 78 -14.45 -0.56 19.41
CA ARG A 78 -15.38 0.22 18.57
C ARG A 78 -14.73 0.68 17.26
N GLN A 79 -13.47 1.12 17.30
CA GLN A 79 -12.73 1.50 16.11
C GLN A 79 -12.56 0.30 15.17
N GLY A 80 -12.15 -0.85 15.70
CA GLY A 80 -11.99 -2.07 14.93
C GLY A 80 -13.28 -2.51 14.25
N ALA A 81 -14.39 -2.55 14.99
CA ALA A 81 -15.70 -2.91 14.44
C ALA A 81 -16.19 -1.91 13.38
N GLY A 82 -15.91 -0.61 13.57
CA GLY A 82 -16.22 0.42 12.58
C GLY A 82 -15.47 0.24 11.26
N GLN A 83 -14.16 -0.06 11.32
CA GLN A 83 -13.34 -0.33 10.13
C GLN A 83 -13.76 -1.62 9.42
N ALA A 84 -14.08 -2.67 10.19
CA ALA A 84 -14.60 -3.92 9.66
C ALA A 84 -15.94 -3.73 8.92
N MET A 85 -16.85 -2.93 9.47
CA MET A 85 -18.09 -2.57 8.81
C MET A 85 -17.82 -1.87 7.48
N ALA A 86 -16.99 -0.83 7.49
CA ALA A 86 -16.66 -0.10 6.26
C ALA A 86 -16.04 -1.02 5.20
N ALA A 87 -15.17 -1.95 5.61
CA ALA A 87 -14.58 -2.94 4.71
C ALA A 87 -15.64 -3.86 4.11
N ALA A 88 -16.57 -4.37 4.93
CA ALA A 88 -17.65 -5.24 4.49
C ALA A 88 -18.64 -4.53 3.57
N GLU A 89 -18.98 -3.27 3.84
CA GLU A 89 -19.84 -2.44 2.98
C GLU A 89 -19.17 -2.18 1.62
N LEU A 90 -17.91 -1.76 1.62
CA LEU A 90 -17.18 -1.50 0.38
C LEU A 90 -17.01 -2.79 -0.46
N THR A 91 -16.79 -3.93 0.19
CA THR A 91 -16.69 -5.25 -0.47
C THR A 91 -17.92 -5.55 -1.34
N GLN A 92 -19.10 -5.07 -0.99
CA GLN A 92 -20.34 -5.30 -1.76
C GLN A 92 -20.37 -4.58 -3.11
N THR A 93 -19.57 -3.53 -3.27
CA THR A 93 -19.56 -2.67 -4.46
C THR A 93 -18.18 -2.57 -5.12
N ALA A 94 -17.13 -3.14 -4.49
CA ALA A 94 -15.77 -3.14 -5.00
C ALA A 94 -15.66 -3.91 -6.33
N GLU A 95 -15.27 -3.19 -7.38
CA GLU A 95 -15.16 -3.75 -8.73
C GLU A 95 -13.71 -3.82 -9.19
N PHE A 96 -12.91 -2.80 -8.85
CA PHE A 96 -11.56 -2.62 -9.39
C PHE A 96 -10.48 -2.84 -8.33
N SER A 97 -9.27 -3.17 -8.79
CA SER A 97 -8.10 -3.41 -7.93
C SER A 97 -7.91 -2.32 -6.86
N GLU A 98 -8.15 -1.06 -7.21
CA GLU A 98 -8.06 0.09 -6.30
C GLU A 98 -9.12 0.06 -5.18
N ASP A 99 -10.35 -0.39 -5.46
CA ASP A 99 -11.38 -0.56 -4.43
C ASP A 99 -10.97 -1.67 -3.46
N TRP A 100 -10.46 -2.77 -4.00
CA TRP A 100 -10.01 -3.92 -3.21
C TRP A 100 -8.79 -3.59 -2.36
N ALA A 101 -7.93 -2.67 -2.82
CA ALA A 101 -6.83 -2.16 -2.03
C ALA A 101 -7.34 -1.38 -0.80
N GLU A 102 -8.39 -0.57 -0.99
CA GLU A 102 -9.04 0.14 0.11
C GLU A 102 -9.73 -0.84 1.08
N VAL A 103 -10.46 -1.85 0.58
CA VAL A 103 -11.02 -2.93 1.41
C VAL A 103 -9.93 -3.62 2.24
N ALA A 104 -8.79 -3.95 1.63
CA ALA A 104 -7.67 -4.57 2.32
C ALA A 104 -7.06 -3.66 3.40
N MET A 105 -6.93 -2.36 3.15
CA MET A 105 -6.47 -1.40 4.17
C MET A 105 -7.45 -1.27 5.33
N LEU A 106 -8.76 -1.24 5.06
CA LEU A 106 -9.79 -1.21 6.11
C LEU A 106 -9.74 -2.47 6.99
N TRP A 107 -9.58 -3.66 6.40
CA TRP A 107 -9.40 -4.89 7.18
C TRP A 107 -8.11 -4.89 8.01
N GLN A 108 -6.99 -4.39 7.47
CA GLN A 108 -5.74 -4.24 8.24
C GLN A 108 -5.93 -3.34 9.46
N GLN A 109 -6.61 -2.21 9.30
CA GLN A 109 -6.91 -1.28 10.39
C GLN A 109 -7.86 -1.93 11.42
N ALA A 110 -8.89 -2.64 10.96
CA ALA A 110 -9.81 -3.36 11.83
C ALA A 110 -9.07 -4.38 12.72
N ILE A 111 -8.17 -5.18 12.12
CA ILE A 111 -7.34 -6.16 12.83
C ILE A 111 -6.43 -5.47 13.85
N ALA A 112 -5.76 -4.38 13.47
CA ALA A 112 -4.86 -3.65 14.36
C ALA A 112 -5.61 -3.14 15.61
N HIS A 113 -6.77 -2.53 15.40
CA HIS A 113 -7.62 -2.05 16.49
C HIS A 113 -8.14 -3.18 17.39
N MET A 114 -8.61 -4.30 16.81
CA MET A 114 -9.08 -5.45 17.59
C MET A 114 -7.95 -6.08 18.42
N ARG A 115 -6.73 -6.15 17.88
CA ARG A 115 -5.54 -6.63 18.62
C ARG A 115 -5.12 -5.67 19.74
N ALA A 116 -5.37 -4.38 19.59
CA ALA A 116 -5.07 -3.36 20.60
C ALA A 116 -6.07 -3.33 21.77
N VAL A 117 -7.15 -4.11 21.73
CA VAL A 117 -8.12 -4.20 22.84
C VAL A 117 -7.45 -4.78 24.09
N PRO A 118 -7.43 -4.04 25.22
CA PRO A 118 -6.80 -4.53 26.45
C PRO A 118 -7.45 -5.79 26.98
N LYS A 119 -6.68 -6.71 27.56
CA LYS A 119 -7.20 -7.98 28.12
C LYS A 119 -8.29 -7.81 29.19
N ALA A 120 -8.29 -6.68 29.91
CA ALA A 120 -9.29 -6.35 30.92
C ALA A 120 -10.60 -5.79 30.34
N ASN A 121 -10.65 -5.50 29.03
CA ASN A 121 -11.85 -5.03 28.37
C ASN A 121 -12.88 -6.18 28.26
N PRO A 122 -14.17 -5.96 28.58
CA PRO A 122 -15.22 -6.98 28.47
C PRO A 122 -15.31 -7.63 27.07
N ASN A 123 -14.94 -6.90 26.02
CA ASN A 123 -14.98 -7.36 24.65
C ASN A 123 -13.67 -8.02 24.18
N ALA A 124 -12.66 -8.19 25.05
CA ALA A 124 -11.35 -8.71 24.65
C ALA A 124 -11.42 -10.11 24.01
N ALA A 125 -12.24 -11.01 24.55
CA ALA A 125 -12.42 -12.35 23.99
C ALA A 125 -13.04 -12.30 22.58
N LEU A 126 -14.09 -11.50 22.42
CA LEU A 126 -14.75 -11.29 21.13
C LEU A 126 -13.82 -10.61 20.12
N ALA A 127 -13.03 -9.63 20.56
CA ALA A 127 -12.05 -8.95 19.70
C ALA A 127 -11.04 -9.94 19.11
N GLN A 128 -10.50 -10.86 19.93
CA GLN A 128 -9.54 -11.88 19.48
C GLN A 128 -10.18 -12.91 18.55
N GLU A 129 -11.45 -13.29 18.79
CA GLU A 129 -12.21 -14.13 17.86
C GLU A 129 -12.37 -13.45 16.49
N LYS A 130 -12.72 -12.16 16.50
CA LYS A 130 -12.91 -11.36 15.28
C LYS A 130 -11.64 -11.15 14.47
N VAL A 131 -10.46 -11.06 15.11
CA VAL A 131 -9.17 -10.98 14.43
C VAL A 131 -8.99 -12.14 13.43
N ALA A 132 -9.28 -13.37 13.84
CA ALA A 132 -9.12 -14.53 12.96
C ALA A 132 -10.07 -14.49 11.75
N GLU A 133 -11.27 -13.93 11.92
CA GLU A 133 -12.23 -13.70 10.83
C GLU A 133 -11.73 -12.62 9.87
N TYR A 134 -11.31 -11.47 10.41
CA TYR A 134 -10.84 -10.34 9.64
C TYR A 134 -9.56 -10.67 8.85
N GLU A 135 -8.68 -11.52 9.38
CA GLU A 135 -7.50 -12.02 8.65
C GLU A 135 -7.88 -12.81 7.39
N ARG A 136 -8.95 -13.61 7.44
CA ARG A 136 -9.45 -14.32 6.26
C ARG A 136 -10.03 -13.35 5.23
N ASN A 137 -10.77 -12.34 5.70
CA ASN A 137 -11.35 -11.31 4.83
C ASN A 137 -10.27 -10.43 4.19
N LEU A 138 -9.21 -10.10 4.94
CA LEU A 138 -8.03 -9.39 4.43
C LEU A 138 -7.37 -10.18 3.30
N LYS A 139 -7.12 -11.48 3.51
CA LYS A 139 -6.53 -12.34 2.48
C LYS A 139 -7.38 -12.40 1.21
N TYR A 140 -8.71 -12.44 1.36
CA TYR A 140 -9.63 -12.37 0.23
C TYR A 140 -9.53 -11.03 -0.51
N ALA A 141 -9.49 -9.91 0.21
CA ALA A 141 -9.33 -8.59 -0.39
C ALA A 141 -7.99 -8.46 -1.15
N GLN A 142 -6.88 -8.87 -0.53
CA GLN A 142 -5.54 -8.91 -1.14
C GLN A 142 -5.52 -9.73 -2.44
N SER A 143 -6.13 -10.92 -2.44
CA SER A 143 -6.25 -11.72 -3.66
C SER A 143 -7.03 -11.00 -4.78
N ASN A 144 -8.01 -10.15 -4.44
CA ASN A 144 -8.73 -9.36 -5.42
C ASN A 144 -7.91 -8.16 -5.92
N VAL A 145 -7.02 -7.56 -5.11
CA VAL A 145 -6.08 -6.52 -5.57
C VAL A 145 -5.27 -7.02 -6.77
N GLY A 146 -4.71 -8.23 -6.68
CA GLY A 146 -3.88 -8.81 -7.74
C GLY A 146 -4.65 -9.39 -8.94
N SER A 147 -5.96 -9.63 -8.84
CA SER A 147 -6.74 -10.32 -9.88
C SER A 147 -7.79 -9.45 -10.59
N ARG A 148 -8.21 -8.34 -9.99
CA ARG A 148 -9.20 -7.43 -10.58
C ARG A 148 -8.55 -6.46 -11.55
N ALA A 149 -9.34 -6.00 -12.52
CA ALA A 149 -8.90 -4.95 -13.42
C ALA A 149 -8.63 -3.66 -12.62
N SER A 150 -7.62 -2.90 -13.05
CA SER A 150 -7.30 -1.59 -12.49
C SER A 150 -7.95 -0.50 -13.33
N ARG A 151 -8.57 0.50 -12.68
CA ARG A 151 -9.15 1.68 -13.37
C ARG A 151 -8.05 2.54 -13.97
N THR A 152 -6.98 2.71 -13.20
CA THR A 152 -5.84 3.54 -13.53
C THR A 152 -4.59 2.70 -13.27
N PRO A 153 -4.21 1.79 -14.20
CA PRO A 153 -3.05 0.90 -14.02
C PRO A 153 -1.76 1.64 -13.69
N THR A 154 -1.73 2.89 -14.16
CA THR A 154 -0.69 3.87 -13.91
C THR A 154 -0.70 4.36 -12.47
N ASP A 155 -1.83 4.77 -11.91
CA ASP A 155 -1.87 5.56 -10.68
C ASP A 155 -2.01 4.67 -9.45
N LYS A 156 -0.90 4.55 -8.72
CA LYS A 156 -0.83 3.76 -7.49
C LYS A 156 -1.52 4.52 -6.37
N THR A 157 -2.42 3.83 -5.67
CA THR A 157 -3.19 4.40 -4.55
C THR A 157 -2.67 3.97 -3.18
N TYR A 158 -1.65 3.09 -3.15
CA TYR A 158 -0.98 2.59 -1.95
C TYR A 158 0.52 2.32 -2.24
N TRP A 159 1.31 2.27 -1.18
CA TRP A 159 2.72 1.81 -1.22
C TRP A 159 2.87 0.50 -0.44
N THR A 160 4.01 -0.17 -0.59
CA THR A 160 4.30 -1.47 0.01
C THR A 160 5.73 -1.47 0.59
N LEU A 161 6.14 -2.55 1.25
CA LEU A 161 7.54 -2.73 1.62
C LEU A 161 8.41 -2.78 0.35
N GLY A 162 9.53 -2.06 0.36
CA GLY A 162 10.39 -1.89 -0.81
C GLY A 162 10.01 -0.72 -1.73
N SER A 163 8.89 -0.03 -1.51
CA SER A 163 8.57 1.22 -2.23
C SER A 163 9.62 2.29 -2.02
N ASP A 164 9.89 3.12 -3.02
CA ASP A 164 10.78 4.28 -2.88
C ASP A 164 10.09 5.46 -2.16
N SER A 165 10.91 6.35 -1.60
CA SER A 165 10.47 7.55 -0.90
C SER A 165 9.55 8.45 -1.72
N ASP A 166 9.76 8.53 -3.03
CA ASP A 166 9.00 9.43 -3.90
C ASP A 166 7.58 8.92 -4.05
N LEU A 167 7.39 7.61 -4.23
CA LEU A 167 6.06 6.99 -4.23
C LEU A 167 5.33 7.20 -2.90
N VAL A 168 6.01 6.98 -1.77
CA VAL A 168 5.41 7.18 -0.44
C VAL A 168 4.91 8.61 -0.29
N ARG A 169 5.73 9.61 -0.65
CA ARG A 169 5.36 11.03 -0.56
C ARG A 169 4.27 11.41 -1.55
N ALA A 170 4.26 10.83 -2.75
CA ALA A 170 3.21 11.07 -3.74
C ALA A 170 1.83 10.58 -3.25
N ILE A 171 1.80 9.44 -2.56
CA ILE A 171 0.55 8.82 -2.08
C ILE A 171 0.10 9.39 -0.74
N GLN A 172 1.03 9.65 0.18
CA GLN A 172 0.73 10.07 1.55
C GLN A 172 0.70 11.59 1.72
N GLY A 173 1.31 12.32 0.79
CA GLY A 173 1.60 13.74 0.93
C GLY A 173 2.87 14.02 1.75
N ALA A 174 3.02 15.26 2.17
CA ALA A 174 4.18 15.70 2.94
C ALA A 174 4.14 15.12 4.37
N PRO A 175 5.24 14.52 4.85
CA PRO A 175 5.31 14.04 6.22
C PRO A 175 5.33 15.21 7.21
N SER A 176 4.69 15.00 8.36
CA SER A 176 4.71 15.94 9.49
C SER A 176 6.12 16.16 10.06
N GLN A 177 6.98 15.15 9.97
CA GLN A 177 8.39 15.25 10.35
C GLN A 177 9.23 14.28 9.52
N THR A 178 10.45 14.69 9.15
CA THR A 178 11.45 13.81 8.55
C THR A 178 12.67 13.77 9.46
N MET A 179 13.07 12.57 9.88
CA MET A 179 14.32 12.32 10.62
C MET A 179 15.30 11.60 9.69
N GLN A 180 16.55 12.03 9.66
CA GLN A 180 17.58 11.45 8.79
C GLN A 180 18.79 11.04 9.62
N TYR A 181 19.24 9.80 9.42
CA TYR A 181 20.40 9.22 10.08
C TYR A 181 21.41 8.83 8.99
N GLN A 182 22.34 9.72 8.67
CA GLN A 182 23.24 9.55 7.54
C GLN A 182 24.15 8.32 7.67
N THR A 183 24.66 8.03 8.87
CA THR A 183 25.56 6.89 9.12
C THR A 183 24.87 5.54 9.07
N ALA A 184 23.60 5.47 9.50
CA ALA A 184 22.77 4.27 9.45
C ALA A 184 21.98 4.13 8.16
N CYS A 185 22.00 5.18 7.31
CA CYS A 185 21.31 5.24 6.03
C CYS A 185 19.80 5.06 6.11
N GLN A 186 19.31 5.43 7.28
CA GLN A 186 17.94 5.35 7.70
C GLN A 186 17.31 6.73 7.60
N GLN A 187 16.08 6.77 7.11
CA GLN A 187 15.22 7.95 7.14
C GLN A 187 13.88 7.53 7.73
N THR A 188 13.32 8.35 8.61
CA THR A 188 11.98 8.12 9.18
C THR A 188 11.07 9.28 8.78
N LEU A 189 9.98 8.95 8.09
CA LEU A 189 8.91 9.88 7.72
C LEU A 189 7.75 9.69 8.69
N ARG A 190 7.39 10.73 9.44
CA ARG A 190 6.25 10.68 10.38
C ARG A 190 5.00 11.29 9.76
N TYR A 191 3.87 10.64 9.98
CA TYR A 191 2.54 11.12 9.64
C TYR A 191 1.69 11.03 10.91
N GLY A 192 1.77 12.06 11.77
CA GLY A 192 1.23 11.94 13.12
C GLY A 192 2.06 10.98 13.97
N ASN A 193 1.39 10.01 14.61
CA ASN A 193 2.04 8.95 15.40
C ASN A 193 2.53 7.80 14.53
N SER A 194 1.97 7.62 13.33
CA SER A 194 2.45 6.64 12.37
C SER A 194 3.80 7.05 11.79
N PHE A 195 4.62 6.07 11.40
CA PHE A 195 5.89 6.32 10.74
C PHE A 195 6.17 5.33 9.61
N VAL A 196 6.96 5.80 8.65
CA VAL A 196 7.55 4.97 7.59
C VAL A 196 9.06 5.09 7.72
N GLU A 197 9.75 3.97 7.89
CA GLU A 197 11.19 3.91 7.92
C GLU A 197 11.74 3.41 6.59
N LEU A 198 12.68 4.16 6.06
CA LEU A 198 13.36 3.88 4.81
C LEU A 198 14.83 3.60 5.07
N HIS A 199 15.37 2.65 4.33
CA HIS A 199 16.80 2.40 4.22
C HIS A 199 17.23 2.65 2.79
N ASN A 200 18.22 3.53 2.61
CA ASN A 200 18.67 3.98 1.29
C ASN A 200 17.53 4.53 0.39
N GLY A 201 16.53 5.17 1.01
CA GLY A 201 15.39 5.77 0.31
C GLY A 201 14.32 4.77 -0.15
N TYR A 202 14.35 3.53 0.38
CA TYR A 202 13.33 2.50 0.14
C TYR A 202 12.71 2.03 1.46
N VAL A 203 11.41 1.84 1.51
CA VAL A 203 10.67 1.42 2.71
C VAL A 203 11.17 0.06 3.20
N LYS A 204 11.62 -0.01 4.45
CA LYS A 204 12.00 -1.26 5.12
C LYS A 204 10.99 -1.68 6.19
N GLN A 205 10.39 -0.73 6.88
CA GLN A 205 9.36 -0.98 7.88
C GLN A 205 8.47 0.23 8.06
N TYR A 206 7.35 0.04 8.75
CA TYR A 206 6.44 1.10 9.12
C TYR A 206 5.68 0.72 10.38
N ASP A 207 5.11 1.72 11.03
CA ASP A 207 4.09 1.56 12.05
C ASP A 207 2.90 2.45 11.69
N ASN A 208 1.70 1.87 11.74
CA ASN A 208 0.47 2.56 11.36
C ASN A 208 -0.43 2.80 12.59
N ALA A 209 0.14 3.29 13.70
CA ALA A 209 -0.60 3.54 14.94
C ALA A 209 -1.88 4.36 14.76
N ASP A 210 -1.89 5.35 13.86
CA ASP A 210 -3.06 6.20 13.61
C ASP A 210 -4.01 5.65 12.54
N GLY A 211 -3.66 4.53 11.88
CA GLY A 211 -4.45 3.98 10.76
C GLY A 211 -4.46 4.87 9.51
N ASN A 212 -3.61 5.89 9.45
CA ASN A 212 -3.58 6.90 8.38
C ASN A 212 -2.63 6.55 7.22
N LEU A 213 -1.86 5.46 7.32
CA LEU A 213 -0.96 5.07 6.26
C LEU A 213 -1.65 4.29 5.14
N ARG A 214 -1.45 4.71 3.89
CA ARG A 214 -1.91 4.00 2.68
C ARG A 214 -0.96 2.87 2.25
N VAL A 215 -0.87 1.82 3.08
CA VAL A 215 0.06 0.70 2.91
C VAL A 215 -0.63 -0.65 2.75
N LEU A 216 -0.13 -1.47 1.81
CA LEU A 216 -0.44 -2.91 1.73
C LEU A 216 0.80 -3.73 2.09
N ALA A 217 0.85 -4.23 3.33
CA ALA A 217 2.06 -4.80 3.92
C ALA A 217 2.64 -6.02 3.20
N ASN A 218 1.76 -6.87 2.66
CA ASN A 218 2.07 -8.22 2.19
C ASN A 218 1.99 -8.37 0.66
N GLU A 219 2.07 -7.26 -0.06
CA GLU A 219 2.06 -7.23 -1.52
C GLU A 219 3.48 -7.04 -2.08
N SER A 220 3.66 -7.32 -3.37
CA SER A 220 4.95 -7.09 -4.03
C SER A 220 5.35 -5.61 -3.99
N ALA A 221 6.66 -5.33 -4.04
CA ALA A 221 7.17 -3.96 -4.00
C ALA A 221 6.61 -3.16 -5.16
N VAL A 222 6.01 -2.02 -4.83
CA VAL A 222 5.55 -1.04 -5.81
C VAL A 222 6.52 0.13 -5.78
N VAL A 223 7.09 0.51 -6.92
CA VAL A 223 7.99 1.67 -7.03
C VAL A 223 7.38 2.75 -7.93
N SER A 224 7.92 3.96 -7.86
CA SER A 224 7.46 5.12 -8.64
C SER A 224 7.71 4.98 -10.14
N ALA A 225 8.75 4.24 -10.54
CA ALA A 225 9.03 3.90 -11.93
C ALA A 225 8.17 2.75 -12.44
N ARG A 226 7.66 2.88 -13.66
CA ARG A 226 6.72 1.95 -14.29
C ARG A 226 7.35 1.27 -15.50
N ALA A 227 6.94 0.04 -15.74
CA ALA A 227 7.25 -0.67 -16.96
C ALA A 227 6.40 -0.17 -18.14
N ALA A 228 7.01 -0.04 -19.32
CA ALA A 228 6.28 0.07 -20.58
C ALA A 228 5.63 -1.27 -20.95
N GLN A 229 4.66 -1.27 -21.87
CA GLN A 229 4.06 -2.50 -22.38
C GLN A 229 5.13 -3.45 -22.93
N GLY A 230 5.12 -4.71 -22.45
CA GLY A 230 6.09 -5.72 -22.86
C GLY A 230 7.49 -5.57 -22.27
N SER A 231 7.65 -4.70 -21.27
CA SER A 231 8.89 -4.51 -20.51
C SER A 231 8.65 -4.80 -19.02
N TRP A 232 9.71 -5.03 -18.27
CA TRP A 232 9.72 -5.08 -16.81
C TRP A 232 10.37 -3.81 -16.22
N THR A 233 10.23 -3.59 -14.92
CA THR A 233 10.80 -2.43 -14.21
C THR A 233 11.40 -2.87 -12.86
N LEU A 234 12.00 -1.95 -12.11
CA LEU A 234 12.38 -2.19 -10.71
C LEU A 234 11.13 -2.60 -9.90
N GLY A 235 11.32 -3.48 -8.92
CA GLY A 235 10.22 -4.08 -8.15
C GLY A 235 9.53 -5.27 -8.82
N SER A 236 9.68 -5.47 -10.14
CA SER A 236 9.14 -6.64 -10.84
C SER A 236 9.68 -7.95 -10.23
N THR A 237 8.82 -8.95 -10.16
CA THR A 237 9.17 -10.27 -9.60
C THR A 237 10.07 -11.06 -10.55
N GLN A 238 10.82 -12.02 -10.02
CA GLN A 238 11.58 -12.99 -10.84
C GLN A 238 10.72 -13.67 -11.91
N ALA A 239 9.48 -14.03 -11.56
CA ALA A 239 8.54 -14.68 -12.47
C ALA A 239 8.11 -13.74 -13.61
N GLU A 240 7.79 -12.47 -13.31
CA GLU A 240 7.46 -11.47 -14.33
C GLU A 240 8.65 -11.20 -15.26
N VAL A 241 9.86 -11.04 -14.70
CA VAL A 241 11.07 -10.84 -15.51
C VAL A 241 11.29 -12.05 -16.40
N ALA A 242 11.20 -13.28 -15.88
CA ALA A 242 11.36 -14.50 -16.70
C ALA A 242 10.26 -14.64 -17.77
N GLN A 243 9.02 -14.24 -17.48
CA GLN A 243 7.91 -14.26 -18.44
C GLN A 243 8.13 -13.27 -19.59
N ILE A 244 8.63 -12.07 -19.30
CA ILE A 244 8.83 -11.00 -20.27
C ILE A 244 10.13 -11.19 -21.05
N GLN A 245 11.21 -11.50 -20.34
CA GLN A 245 12.57 -11.59 -20.87
C GLN A 245 12.86 -12.97 -21.48
N GLY A 246 12.22 -14.02 -20.98
CA GLY A 246 12.55 -15.42 -21.26
C GLY A 246 13.45 -16.03 -20.19
N ALA A 247 13.79 -17.30 -20.39
CA ALA A 247 14.67 -18.04 -19.47
C ALA A 247 16.08 -17.41 -19.42
N PRO A 248 16.64 -17.18 -18.22
CA PRO A 248 18.00 -16.66 -18.11
C PRO A 248 19.02 -17.68 -18.61
N THR A 249 20.10 -17.18 -19.20
CA THR A 249 21.26 -18.00 -19.62
C THR A 249 22.01 -18.59 -18.44
N ARG A 250 21.99 -17.93 -17.29
CA ARG A 250 22.57 -18.38 -16.02
C ARG A 250 21.81 -17.73 -14.87
N GLN A 251 21.70 -18.44 -13.76
CA GLN A 251 21.16 -17.93 -12.50
C GLN A 251 22.14 -18.21 -11.37
N GLU A 252 22.34 -17.24 -10.50
CA GLU A 252 23.14 -17.37 -9.29
C GLU A 252 22.34 -16.92 -8.08
N GLN A 253 22.37 -17.71 -7.00
CA GLN A 253 21.73 -17.36 -5.73
C GLN A 253 22.82 -17.17 -4.67
N TYR A 254 22.78 -16.02 -3.99
CA TYR A 254 23.78 -15.62 -3.01
C TYR A 254 23.25 -15.77 -1.58
N THR A 255 24.17 -15.82 -0.62
CA THR A 255 24.01 -16.17 0.79
C THR A 255 22.73 -15.61 1.46
N SER A 256 22.04 -16.51 2.18
CA SER A 256 20.75 -16.35 2.90
C SER A 256 19.45 -16.34 2.07
N GLU A 257 19.46 -16.89 0.85
CA GLU A 257 18.31 -16.98 -0.10
C GLU A 257 17.72 -15.64 -0.58
N ARG A 258 18.13 -14.51 0.03
CA ARG A 258 17.57 -13.19 -0.24
C ARG A 258 17.98 -12.62 -1.58
N PHE A 259 19.18 -12.92 -2.08
CA PHE A 259 19.67 -12.37 -3.35
C PHE A 259 19.74 -13.41 -4.45
N THR A 260 19.29 -13.03 -5.63
CA THR A 260 19.41 -13.84 -6.85
C THR A 260 19.82 -12.93 -8.00
N THR A 261 20.68 -13.42 -8.89
CA THR A 261 21.03 -12.72 -10.12
C THR A 261 20.66 -13.58 -11.32
N PHE A 262 19.86 -13.02 -12.23
CA PHE A 262 19.62 -13.61 -13.55
C PHE A 262 20.57 -12.99 -14.56
N TYR A 263 21.18 -13.82 -15.39
CA TYR A 263 22.07 -13.39 -16.47
C TYR A 263 21.45 -13.69 -17.83
N TYR A 264 21.57 -12.72 -18.72
CA TYR A 264 21.17 -12.79 -20.12
C TYR A 264 22.37 -12.39 -20.97
N GLY A 265 23.30 -13.32 -21.20
CA GLY A 265 24.61 -12.98 -21.77
C GLY A 265 25.46 -12.17 -20.79
N LYS A 266 25.88 -10.96 -21.18
CA LYS A 266 26.63 -10.01 -20.33
C LYS A 266 25.73 -9.05 -19.57
N SER A 267 24.42 -9.06 -19.84
CA SER A 267 23.44 -8.33 -19.05
C SER A 267 23.01 -9.14 -17.83
N SER A 268 22.61 -8.45 -16.76
CA SER A 268 22.15 -9.08 -15.54
C SER A 268 21.03 -8.31 -14.86
N VAL A 269 20.22 -9.02 -14.07
CA VAL A 269 19.18 -8.46 -13.21
C VAL A 269 19.40 -8.99 -11.79
N LEU A 270 19.55 -8.08 -10.84
CA LEU A 270 19.73 -8.39 -9.42
C LEU A 270 18.39 -8.32 -8.71
N PHE A 271 18.07 -9.37 -7.97
CA PHE A 271 16.86 -9.48 -7.16
C PHE A 271 17.19 -9.52 -5.68
N GLU A 272 16.41 -8.83 -4.86
CA GLU A 272 16.35 -8.99 -3.41
C GLU A 272 14.93 -9.46 -3.03
N ASN A 273 14.82 -10.53 -2.25
CA ASN A 273 13.55 -11.14 -1.85
C ASN A 273 12.60 -11.41 -3.05
N GLY A 274 13.18 -11.84 -4.17
CA GLY A 274 12.43 -12.16 -5.40
C GLY A 274 12.04 -10.95 -6.27
N GLN A 275 12.45 -9.73 -5.92
CA GLN A 275 12.09 -8.49 -6.63
C GLN A 275 13.31 -7.79 -7.21
N ALA A 276 13.20 -7.26 -8.43
CA ALA A 276 14.29 -6.61 -9.13
C ALA A 276 14.70 -5.30 -8.43
N ILE A 277 15.93 -5.20 -7.94
CA ILE A 277 16.47 -4.01 -7.26
C ILE A 277 17.59 -3.31 -8.03
N GLY A 278 18.07 -3.92 -9.11
CA GLY A 278 19.13 -3.38 -9.95
C GLY A 278 19.34 -4.24 -11.19
N TYR A 279 20.04 -3.69 -12.18
CA TYR A 279 20.34 -4.38 -13.42
C TYR A 279 21.53 -3.76 -14.13
N LEU A 280 22.08 -4.49 -15.09
CA LEU A 280 23.09 -4.06 -16.05
C LEU A 280 22.67 -4.52 -17.44
N ASN A 281 22.46 -3.61 -18.37
CA ASN A 281 22.03 -3.91 -19.74
C ASN A 281 23.19 -3.79 -20.76
N SER A 282 24.32 -4.44 -20.49
CA SER A 282 25.53 -4.33 -21.33
C SER A 282 25.33 -4.76 -22.79
N ASP A 283 24.47 -5.76 -23.03
CA ASP A 283 24.20 -6.29 -24.37
C ASP A 283 22.98 -5.64 -25.04
N ASN A 284 22.37 -4.61 -24.42
CA ASN A 284 21.12 -3.98 -24.89
C ASN A 284 19.99 -4.98 -25.15
N ASN A 285 19.96 -6.08 -24.39
CA ASN A 285 19.01 -7.18 -24.57
C ASN A 285 17.93 -7.23 -23.48
N LEU A 286 18.06 -6.48 -22.38
CA LEU A 286 17.05 -6.41 -21.33
C LEU A 286 15.85 -5.57 -21.80
N LYS A 287 14.65 -6.13 -21.68
CA LYS A 287 13.37 -5.45 -21.88
C LYS A 287 12.99 -4.66 -20.63
N VAL A 288 13.87 -3.75 -20.20
CA VAL A 288 13.68 -2.91 -19.01
C VAL A 288 13.22 -1.52 -19.43
N SER A 289 12.31 -0.94 -18.66
CA SER A 289 11.82 0.42 -18.87
C SER A 289 11.51 1.09 -17.54
N LEU A 290 11.99 2.32 -17.35
CA LEU A 290 11.67 3.16 -16.19
C LEU A 290 10.89 4.40 -16.65
N GLN A 291 9.57 4.25 -16.82
CA GLN A 291 8.67 5.34 -17.16
C GLN A 291 8.07 5.99 -15.91
N LEU A 292 7.94 7.31 -15.91
CA LEU A 292 7.27 8.04 -14.85
C LEU A 292 5.87 8.50 -15.30
N PRO A 293 4.90 8.65 -14.36
CA PRO A 293 3.68 9.38 -14.64
C PRO A 293 3.99 10.77 -15.20
N ALA A 294 3.16 11.20 -16.16
CA ALA A 294 3.14 12.60 -16.57
C ALA A 294 2.89 13.48 -15.33
N PRO A 295 3.65 14.57 -15.15
CA PRO A 295 3.37 15.50 -14.07
C PRO A 295 2.00 16.15 -14.28
N PRO A 296 1.33 16.61 -13.20
CA PRO A 296 0.11 17.40 -13.31
C PRO A 296 0.32 18.60 -14.24
N PRO A 297 -0.70 19.03 -15.02
CA PRO A 297 -0.59 20.14 -15.98
C PRO A 297 -0.03 21.44 -15.38
N ASP A 298 -0.30 21.67 -14.10
CA ASP A 298 0.09 22.89 -13.38
C ASP A 298 1.50 22.82 -12.75
N GLN A 299 2.20 21.69 -12.92
CA GLN A 299 3.55 21.45 -12.38
C GLN A 299 4.50 21.00 -13.50
N ALA A 300 5.00 21.95 -14.28
CA ALA A 300 6.09 21.68 -15.21
C ALA A 300 7.35 21.30 -14.40
N ALA A 301 7.82 20.07 -14.54
CA ALA A 301 9.08 19.68 -13.95
C ALA A 301 10.24 20.42 -14.64
N PRO A 302 11.28 20.84 -13.89
CA PRO A 302 12.44 21.46 -14.49
C PRO A 302 13.08 20.51 -15.54
N PRO A 303 13.63 21.05 -16.64
CA PRO A 303 14.31 20.25 -17.65
C PRO A 303 15.73 19.81 -17.21
N PHE A 304 16.05 20.00 -15.93
CA PHE A 304 17.34 19.67 -15.33
C PHE A 304 17.13 19.19 -13.89
N TRP A 305 18.10 18.46 -13.36
CA TRP A 305 18.18 18.09 -11.95
C TRP A 305 19.41 18.74 -11.30
N THR A 306 19.45 18.76 -9.96
CA THR A 306 20.53 19.38 -9.19
C THR A 306 20.99 18.46 -8.06
N MET A 307 22.01 18.86 -7.31
CA MET A 307 22.39 18.16 -6.07
C MET A 307 21.22 18.15 -5.09
N GLY A 308 20.93 17.00 -4.51
CA GLY A 308 19.75 16.79 -3.65
C GLY A 308 18.46 16.47 -4.41
N SER A 309 18.45 16.47 -5.74
CA SER A 309 17.29 16.02 -6.51
C SER A 309 16.94 14.57 -6.24
N SER A 310 15.67 14.20 -6.41
CA SER A 310 15.20 12.82 -6.25
C SER A 310 15.47 11.96 -7.48
N ARG A 311 15.25 10.64 -7.36
CA ARG A 311 15.31 9.70 -8.49
C ARG A 311 14.34 10.09 -9.60
N THR A 312 13.13 10.46 -9.21
CA THR A 312 12.08 10.81 -10.17
C THR A 312 12.39 12.13 -10.89
N GLU A 313 13.04 13.08 -10.23
CA GLU A 313 13.52 14.31 -10.88
C GLU A 313 14.62 14.01 -11.90
N VAL A 314 15.60 13.16 -11.55
CA VAL A 314 16.66 12.75 -12.49
C VAL A 314 16.07 12.02 -13.69
N LEU A 315 15.27 10.96 -13.48
CA LEU A 315 14.66 10.20 -14.57
C LEU A 315 13.77 11.06 -15.47
N ARG A 316 13.08 12.06 -14.91
CA ARG A 316 12.21 12.96 -15.67
C ARG A 316 13.00 13.95 -16.51
N ALA A 317 14.05 14.55 -15.96
CA ALA A 317 14.91 15.48 -16.69
C ALA A 317 15.73 14.76 -17.77
N GLU A 318 16.28 13.59 -17.46
CA GLU A 318 17.04 12.76 -18.42
C GLU A 318 16.14 12.17 -19.51
N ALA A 319 14.88 11.86 -19.19
CA ALA A 319 13.90 11.29 -20.11
C ALA A 319 14.38 10.01 -20.83
N GLN A 320 15.30 9.27 -20.20
CA GLN A 320 15.89 8.03 -20.71
C GLN A 320 15.96 6.97 -19.60
N THR A 321 15.83 5.70 -19.98
CA THR A 321 16.04 4.58 -19.05
C THR A 321 17.55 4.37 -18.87
N PRO A 322 18.06 4.33 -17.62
CA PRO A 322 19.47 4.04 -17.37
C PRO A 322 19.90 2.71 -17.99
N ILE A 323 21.14 2.63 -18.48
CA ILE A 323 21.71 1.37 -18.99
C ILE A 323 22.05 0.41 -17.85
N ALA A 324 22.28 0.94 -16.64
CA ALA A 324 22.44 0.14 -15.44
C ALA A 324 21.96 0.91 -14.22
N ILE A 325 21.45 0.17 -13.24
CA ILE A 325 21.16 0.65 -11.89
C ILE A 325 21.83 -0.30 -10.93
N SER A 326 22.78 0.22 -10.15
CA SER A 326 23.43 -0.52 -9.08
C SER A 326 22.96 0.02 -7.73
N ARG A 327 22.72 -0.89 -6.78
CA ARG A 327 22.28 -0.54 -5.42
C ARG A 327 23.12 -1.31 -4.40
N ASN A 328 23.68 -0.56 -3.46
CA ASN A 328 24.43 -1.08 -2.33
C ASN A 328 23.90 -0.47 -1.04
N ASP A 329 22.99 -1.20 -0.39
CA ASP A 329 22.36 -0.76 0.86
C ASP A 329 23.34 -0.69 2.05
N THR A 330 24.48 -1.38 1.99
CA THR A 330 25.52 -1.30 3.03
C THR A 330 26.26 0.03 2.97
N ASN A 331 26.59 0.50 1.76
CA ASN A 331 27.29 1.77 1.56
C ASN A 331 26.33 2.94 1.29
N CYS A 332 25.04 2.63 1.26
CA CYS A 332 23.94 3.59 1.13
C CYS A 332 24.00 4.34 -0.17
N GLU A 333 24.41 3.59 -1.19
CA GLU A 333 24.75 4.10 -2.49
C GLU A 333 23.84 3.43 -3.49
N GLU A 334 23.36 4.23 -4.41
CA GLU A 334 22.74 3.77 -5.63
C GLU A 334 23.29 4.61 -6.77
N VAL A 335 23.53 3.98 -7.92
CA VAL A 335 24.09 4.67 -9.08
C VAL A 335 23.25 4.35 -10.29
N PHE A 336 22.77 5.41 -10.94
CA PHE A 336 22.17 5.32 -12.27
C PHE A 336 23.27 5.57 -13.29
N HIS A 337 23.49 4.62 -14.17
CA HIS A 337 24.43 4.75 -15.27
C HIS A 337 23.67 5.02 -16.57
N PHE A 338 24.06 6.09 -17.24
CA PHE A 338 23.66 6.43 -18.60
C PHE A 338 24.85 6.19 -19.54
N SER A 339 24.65 6.33 -20.85
CA SER A 339 25.70 6.06 -21.84
C SER A 339 26.99 6.84 -21.58
N ASP A 340 26.88 8.12 -21.21
CA ASP A 340 28.00 9.04 -21.04
C ASP A 340 28.03 9.72 -19.66
N GLY A 341 27.35 9.15 -18.66
CA GLY A 341 27.34 9.71 -17.32
C GLY A 341 26.83 8.78 -16.25
N GLU A 342 27.09 9.13 -15.00
CA GLU A 342 26.54 8.42 -13.85
C GLU A 342 26.03 9.42 -12.80
N VAL A 343 24.94 9.07 -12.13
CA VAL A 343 24.35 9.87 -11.05
C VAL A 343 24.32 9.00 -9.79
N THR A 344 24.96 9.48 -8.73
CA THR A 344 25.09 8.78 -7.45
C THR A 344 24.09 9.34 -6.45
N PHE A 345 23.31 8.44 -5.85
CA PHE A 345 22.30 8.73 -4.84
C PHE A 345 22.74 8.19 -3.49
N ARG A 346 22.41 8.93 -2.42
CA ARG A 346 22.39 8.41 -1.05
C ARG A 346 21.05 8.74 -0.44
N GLN A 347 20.42 7.74 0.18
CA GLN A 347 19.07 7.89 0.75
C GLN A 347 18.02 8.41 -0.25
N GLY A 348 18.22 8.12 -1.54
CA GLY A 348 17.34 8.55 -2.64
C GLY A 348 17.51 9.97 -3.15
N LEU A 349 18.53 10.69 -2.67
CA LEU A 349 18.85 12.04 -3.12
C LEU A 349 20.19 12.07 -3.83
N VAL A 350 20.31 12.87 -4.87
CA VAL A 350 21.56 13.06 -5.62
C VAL A 350 22.65 13.60 -4.69
N THR A 351 23.77 12.90 -4.64
CA THR A 351 24.96 13.27 -3.83
C THR A 351 26.24 13.39 -4.64
N GLY A 352 26.20 12.99 -5.91
CA GLY A 352 27.31 13.14 -6.83
C GLY A 352 26.90 12.75 -8.23
N TYR A 353 27.74 13.11 -9.20
CA TYR A 353 27.59 12.68 -10.57
C TYR A 353 28.93 12.72 -11.29
N ARG A 354 29.01 12.02 -12.42
CA ARG A 354 30.07 12.15 -13.39
C ARG A 354 29.43 12.38 -14.74
N ASP A 355 29.66 13.56 -15.32
CA ASP A 355 29.15 13.91 -16.64
C ASP A 355 30.29 13.91 -17.65
N ARG A 356 30.47 12.79 -18.35
CA ARG A 356 31.50 12.69 -19.39
C ARG A 356 30.92 13.31 -20.66
N GLY A 357 31.34 14.52 -20.98
CA GLY A 357 30.97 15.16 -22.26
C GLY A 357 29.70 16.01 -22.24
N GLY A 358 29.14 16.35 -21.07
CA GLY A 358 28.01 17.29 -21.00
C GLY A 358 26.67 16.68 -21.37
N SER A 359 26.52 15.37 -21.19
CA SER A 359 25.35 14.60 -21.64
C SER A 359 24.22 14.62 -20.62
N LEU A 360 24.56 14.75 -19.33
CA LEU A 360 23.58 14.80 -18.25
C LEU A 360 22.86 16.16 -18.21
N LYS A 361 21.57 16.13 -17.90
CA LYS A 361 20.72 17.30 -17.68
C LYS A 361 20.89 17.86 -16.27
N VAL A 362 22.14 18.12 -15.87
CA VAL A 362 22.50 18.66 -14.54
C VAL A 362 22.69 20.18 -14.59
N ARG A 363 22.39 20.87 -13.49
CA ARG A 363 22.67 22.29 -13.31
C ARG A 363 23.38 22.61 -11.99
#